data_AF-A0A2G2R2K7-F1
#
_entry.id   AF-A0A2G2R2K7-F1
#
_cell.length_a   1.000
_cell.length_b   1.000
_cell.length_c   1.000
_cell.angle_alpha   90.00
_cell.angle_beta   90.00
_cell.angle_gamma   90.00
#
_symmetry.space_group_name_H-M   'P 1'
#
loop_
_entity.id
_entity.type
_entity.pdbx_description
1 polymer ?
#
loop_
_entity_poly.entity_id
_entity_poly.type
_entity_poly.pdbx_seq_one_letter_code
_entity_poly.pdbx_strand_id
1 'polypeptide(L)'
;MRIPTYLSQSKQNIYYFRWPVSQDIHPLNKRTHIKASLHTSDKYVAMQLARMLSYAGEQLTNQALGHGMQYDEIRQYLKKHFTKLLNARKRDIERTGRLATVSLEEFEGEAQSLTEPDLYYLPDKDGLTKADHFIAQEGLSFAPGTSAYETLKTELLTAHKAALKELFNYYQSSQGYDFSNEQKTIVQAIENDLDFISINTLIDKYVEECKRGEVWNAKTTIETQSSLNLLAELLGDDTNAA
;
A
#
# COMPACT_ATOMS: atom_id res chain seq x y z
N MET A 1 6.95 -23.89 -56.75
CA MET A 1 7.20 -23.23 -55.44
C MET A 1 5.88 -22.69 -54.87
N ARG A 2 5.45 -23.20 -53.70
CA ARG A 2 4.22 -22.78 -53.00
C ARG A 2 4.36 -21.36 -52.46
N ILE A 3 3.33 -20.53 -52.66
CA ILE A 3 3.20 -19.24 -51.99
C ILE A 3 2.80 -19.52 -50.54
N PRO A 4 3.52 -19.01 -49.53
CA PRO A 4 3.16 -19.22 -48.13
C PRO A 4 1.81 -18.57 -47.79
N THR A 5 1.08 -19.14 -46.82
CA THR A 5 -0.26 -18.70 -46.40
C THR A 5 -0.32 -17.22 -45.96
N TYR A 6 0.81 -16.68 -45.50
CA TYR A 6 0.97 -15.28 -45.08
C TYR A 6 1.24 -14.29 -46.23
N LEU A 7 1.26 -14.75 -47.49
CA LEU A 7 1.46 -13.90 -48.67
C LEU A 7 0.25 -13.98 -49.60
N SER A 8 -0.29 -12.83 -49.99
CA SER A 8 -1.39 -12.73 -50.95
C SER A 8 -1.10 -11.70 -52.02
N GLN A 9 -1.49 -11.99 -53.27
CA GLN A 9 -1.25 -11.10 -54.40
C GLN A 9 -2.55 -10.37 -54.78
N SER A 10 -2.44 -9.07 -55.06
CA SER A 10 -3.55 -8.26 -55.58
C SER A 10 -3.69 -8.38 -57.10
N LYS A 11 -4.86 -7.98 -57.62
CA LYS A 11 -5.13 -7.84 -59.06
C LYS A 11 -4.13 -6.92 -59.77
N GLN A 12 -3.56 -5.94 -59.06
CA GLN A 12 -2.56 -5.00 -59.57
C GLN A 12 -1.12 -5.52 -59.44
N ASN A 13 -0.94 -6.83 -59.26
CA ASN A 13 0.36 -7.49 -59.12
C ASN A 13 1.21 -7.05 -57.90
N ILE A 14 0.60 -6.44 -56.88
CA ILE A 14 1.26 -6.06 -55.63
C ILE A 14 1.06 -7.15 -54.59
N TYR A 15 2.13 -7.53 -53.88
CA TYR A 15 2.07 -8.50 -52.79
C TYR A 15 1.69 -7.85 -51.45
N TYR A 16 0.88 -8.56 -50.67
CA TYR A 16 0.43 -8.23 -49.33
C TYR A 16 0.85 -9.32 -48.36
N PHE A 17 1.38 -8.89 -47.22
CA PHE A 17 1.62 -9.71 -46.06
C PHE A 17 0.36 -9.82 -45.21
N ARG A 18 0.09 -11.02 -44.69
CA ARG A 18 -1.00 -11.32 -43.76
C ARG A 18 -0.44 -12.00 -42.53
N TRP A 19 -0.56 -11.36 -41.37
CA TRP A 19 -0.16 -11.94 -40.09
C TRP A 19 -1.39 -12.25 -39.23
N PRO A 20 -1.56 -13.47 -38.73
CA PRO A 20 -2.64 -13.79 -37.80
C PRO A 20 -2.37 -13.15 -36.44
N VAL A 21 -3.37 -12.46 -35.89
CA VAL A 21 -3.38 -11.98 -34.50
C VAL A 21 -4.22 -12.97 -33.69
N SER A 22 -3.58 -13.61 -32.71
CA SER A 22 -4.26 -14.51 -31.78
C SER A 22 -5.29 -13.76 -30.94
N GLN A 23 -6.34 -14.48 -30.54
CA GLN A 23 -7.44 -13.92 -29.75
C GLN A 23 -6.94 -13.28 -28.45
N ASP A 24 -5.96 -13.90 -27.81
CA ASP A 24 -5.42 -13.54 -26.49
C ASP A 24 -4.67 -12.21 -26.47
N ILE A 25 -4.21 -11.73 -27.63
CA ILE A 25 -3.45 -10.49 -27.78
C ILE A 25 -4.34 -9.39 -28.37
N HIS A 26 -5.53 -9.75 -28.86
CA HIS A 26 -6.42 -8.81 -29.50
C HIS A 26 -7.23 -8.04 -28.45
N PRO A 27 -7.29 -6.69 -28.48
CA PRO A 27 -7.96 -5.88 -27.44
C PRO A 27 -9.47 -6.19 -27.31
N LEU A 28 -10.08 -6.72 -28.37
CA LEU A 28 -11.50 -7.13 -28.40
C LEU A 28 -11.70 -8.66 -28.33
N ASN A 29 -10.68 -9.45 -27.97
CA ASN A 29 -10.73 -10.92 -27.94
C ASN A 29 -11.31 -11.54 -29.23
N LYS A 30 -10.83 -11.09 -30.41
CA LYS A 30 -11.24 -11.60 -31.73
C LYS A 30 -10.03 -12.06 -32.51
N ARG A 31 -10.19 -13.14 -33.29
CA ARG A 31 -9.18 -13.55 -34.26
C ARG A 31 -9.25 -12.62 -35.47
N THR A 32 -8.23 -11.79 -35.65
CA THR A 32 -8.10 -10.89 -36.79
C THR A 32 -6.74 -11.08 -37.46
N HIS A 33 -6.54 -10.46 -38.62
CA HIS A 33 -5.27 -10.53 -39.34
C HIS A 33 -4.80 -9.12 -39.68
N ILE A 34 -3.52 -8.85 -39.47
CA ILE A 34 -2.88 -7.63 -39.95
C ILE A 34 -2.58 -7.82 -41.43
N LYS A 35 -3.07 -6.91 -42.27
CA LYS A 35 -2.80 -6.91 -43.71
C LYS A 35 -1.95 -5.70 -44.07
N ALA A 36 -0.72 -5.94 -44.50
CA ALA A 36 0.21 -4.89 -44.92
C ALA A 36 0.59 -5.05 -46.40
N SER A 37 0.63 -3.95 -47.14
CA SER A 37 1.16 -3.95 -48.52
C SER A 37 2.69 -3.98 -48.48
N LEU A 38 3.29 -4.87 -49.26
CA LEU A 38 4.75 -4.94 -49.43
C LEU A 38 5.26 -4.01 -50.53
N HIS A 39 4.35 -3.33 -51.24
CA HIS A 39 4.66 -2.33 -52.29
C HIS A 39 5.63 -2.84 -53.37
N THR A 40 5.62 -4.14 -53.63
CA THR A 40 6.47 -4.77 -54.65
C THR A 40 5.66 -5.77 -55.47
N SER A 41 5.99 -5.84 -56.75
CA SER A 41 5.52 -6.86 -57.69
C SER A 41 6.53 -7.98 -57.92
N ASP A 42 7.74 -7.85 -57.39
CA ASP A 42 8.75 -8.91 -57.44
C ASP A 42 8.48 -9.93 -56.33
N LYS A 43 8.24 -11.17 -56.75
CA LYS A 43 7.95 -12.30 -55.88
C LYS A 43 9.11 -12.63 -54.92
N TYR A 44 10.36 -12.49 -55.35
CA TYR A 44 11.52 -12.83 -54.51
C TYR A 44 11.67 -11.81 -53.39
N VAL A 45 11.60 -10.52 -53.73
CA VAL A 45 11.63 -9.43 -52.75
C VAL A 45 10.44 -9.53 -51.79
N ALA A 46 9.23 -9.79 -52.30
CA ALA A 46 8.04 -9.99 -51.48
C ALA A 46 8.20 -11.15 -50.48
N MET A 47 8.79 -12.27 -50.91
CA MET A 47 9.01 -13.43 -50.04
C MET A 47 10.05 -13.14 -48.95
N GLN A 48 11.14 -12.43 -49.28
CA GLN A 48 12.16 -12.07 -48.32
C GLN A 48 11.61 -11.10 -47.25
N LEU A 49 10.87 -10.07 -47.68
CA LEU A 49 10.19 -9.13 -46.79
C LEU A 49 9.18 -9.85 -45.88
N ALA A 50 8.36 -10.73 -46.45
CA ALA A 50 7.38 -11.49 -45.68
C ALA A 50 8.04 -12.38 -44.62
N ARG A 51 9.18 -13.02 -44.92
CA ARG A 51 9.93 -13.83 -43.94
C ARG A 51 10.46 -12.98 -42.79
N MET A 52 11.05 -11.81 -43.08
CA MET A 52 11.55 -10.91 -42.03
C MET A 52 10.42 -10.39 -41.15
N LEU A 53 9.29 -10.03 -41.77
CA LEU A 53 8.09 -9.59 -41.04
C LEU A 53 7.46 -10.72 -40.22
N SER A 54 7.46 -11.96 -40.71
CA SER A 54 7.02 -13.13 -39.94
C SER A 54 7.89 -13.36 -38.72
N TYR A 55 9.21 -13.27 -38.85
CA TYR A 55 10.12 -13.42 -37.72
C TYR A 55 9.89 -12.31 -36.66
N ALA A 56 9.80 -11.05 -37.10
CA ALA A 56 9.50 -9.94 -36.19
C ALA A 56 8.11 -10.09 -35.54
N GLY A 57 7.11 -10.49 -36.33
CA GLY A 57 5.76 -10.78 -35.84
C GLY A 57 5.74 -11.89 -34.80
N GLU A 58 6.50 -12.96 -35.00
CA GLU A 58 6.64 -14.06 -34.05
C GLU A 58 7.33 -13.62 -32.76
N GLN A 59 8.42 -12.85 -32.85
CA GLN A 59 9.09 -12.29 -31.67
C GLN A 59 8.15 -11.38 -30.87
N LEU A 60 7.43 -10.48 -31.54
CA LEU A 60 6.46 -9.58 -30.89
C LEU A 60 5.27 -10.34 -30.31
N THR A 61 4.80 -11.41 -30.98
CA THR A 61 3.70 -12.25 -30.51
C THR A 61 4.13 -13.04 -29.28
N ASN A 62 5.33 -13.63 -29.28
CA ASN A 62 5.88 -14.35 -28.14
C ASN A 62 6.18 -13.41 -26.97
N GLN A 63 6.66 -12.19 -27.25
CA GLN A 63 6.79 -11.16 -26.23
C GLN A 63 5.42 -10.79 -25.67
N ALA A 64 4.43 -10.46 -26.51
CA ALA A 64 3.09 -10.09 -26.03
C ALA A 64 2.39 -11.21 -25.26
N LEU A 65 2.53 -12.48 -25.68
CA LEU A 65 2.03 -13.64 -24.94
C LEU A 65 2.81 -13.89 -23.64
N GLY A 66 4.12 -13.60 -23.62
CA GLY A 66 4.97 -13.71 -22.44
C GLY A 66 4.95 -12.49 -21.50
N HIS A 67 4.39 -11.36 -21.94
CA HIS A 67 4.23 -10.09 -21.20
C HIS A 67 2.77 -9.86 -20.76
N GLY A 68 1.88 -10.84 -20.86
CA GLY A 68 0.79 -10.88 -19.90
C GLY A 68 1.43 -10.96 -18.52
N MET A 69 1.22 -9.92 -17.68
CA MET A 69 1.92 -9.78 -16.40
C MET A 69 2.04 -11.13 -15.70
N GLN A 70 3.27 -11.56 -15.44
CA GLN A 70 3.50 -12.88 -14.85
C GLN A 70 2.93 -12.90 -13.43
N TYR A 71 2.59 -14.09 -12.95
CA TYR A 71 1.96 -14.26 -11.64
C TYR A 71 2.78 -13.64 -10.49
N ASP A 72 4.11 -13.72 -10.58
CA ASP A 72 5.04 -13.12 -9.64
C ASP A 72 5.02 -11.59 -9.68
N GLU A 73 4.93 -10.99 -10.88
CA GLU A 73 4.78 -9.55 -11.06
C GLU A 73 3.47 -9.05 -10.44
N ILE A 74 2.34 -9.73 -10.70
CA ILE A 74 1.04 -9.44 -10.07
C ILE A 74 1.18 -9.39 -8.55
N ARG A 75 1.83 -10.42 -7.96
CA ARG A 75 2.05 -10.48 -6.52
C ARG A 75 2.95 -9.37 -6.00
N GLN A 76 3.98 -8.98 -6.74
CA GLN A 76 4.87 -7.89 -6.33
C GLN A 76 4.13 -6.54 -6.28
N TYR A 77 3.31 -6.23 -7.29
CA TYR A 77 2.49 -5.01 -7.30
C TYR A 77 1.48 -4.99 -6.15
N LEU A 78 0.76 -6.10 -5.95
CA LEU A 78 -0.19 -6.22 -4.84
C LEU A 78 0.50 -6.06 -3.48
N LYS A 79 1.64 -6.74 -3.29
CA LYS A 79 2.41 -6.64 -2.04
C LYS A 79 2.84 -5.19 -1.79
N LYS A 80 3.37 -4.50 -2.81
CA LYS A 80 3.80 -3.10 -2.68
C LYS A 80 2.63 -2.19 -2.30
N HIS A 81 1.49 -2.34 -2.97
CA HIS A 81 0.29 -1.55 -2.73
C HIS A 81 -0.23 -1.73 -1.30
N PHE A 82 -0.50 -2.97 -0.89
CA PHE A 82 -1.02 -3.24 0.45
C PHE A 82 0.00 -2.92 1.55
N THR A 83 1.30 -3.10 1.33
CA THR A 83 2.33 -2.66 2.29
C THR A 83 2.24 -1.14 2.53
N LYS A 84 2.08 -0.35 1.47
CA LYS A 84 1.95 1.11 1.59
C LYS A 84 0.69 1.50 2.36
N LEU A 85 -0.44 0.84 2.07
CA LEU A 85 -1.71 1.07 2.75
C LEU A 85 -1.63 0.69 4.24
N LEU A 86 -1.05 -0.47 4.56
CA LEU A 86 -0.83 -0.93 5.93
C LEU A 86 0.03 0.04 6.73
N ASN A 87 1.15 0.49 6.16
CA ASN A 87 2.05 1.42 6.84
C ASN A 87 1.41 2.80 7.08
N ALA A 88 0.48 3.23 6.22
CA ALA A 88 -0.32 4.43 6.49
C ALA A 88 -1.26 4.20 7.67
N ARG A 89 -2.00 3.10 7.67
CA ARG A 89 -2.95 2.75 8.75
C ARG A 89 -2.27 2.51 10.10
N LYS A 90 -1.11 1.83 10.13
CA LYS A 90 -0.32 1.63 11.36
C LYS A 90 0.11 2.97 11.97
N ARG A 91 0.62 3.90 11.14
CA ARG A 91 0.97 5.26 11.60
C ARG A 91 -0.22 6.04 12.14
N ASP A 92 -1.40 5.87 11.53
CA ASP A 92 -2.61 6.48 12.07
C ASP A 92 -2.98 5.88 13.43
N ILE A 93 -2.90 4.55 13.61
CA ILE A 93 -3.12 3.88 14.90
C ILE A 93 -2.13 4.39 15.96
N GLU A 94 -0.85 4.49 15.64
CA GLU A 94 0.18 5.02 16.55
C GLU A 94 -0.12 6.47 16.97
N ARG A 95 -0.66 7.29 16.06
CA ARG A 95 -0.99 8.69 16.33
C ARG A 95 -2.29 8.87 17.14
N THR A 96 -3.33 8.08 16.87
CA THR A 96 -4.66 8.26 17.49
C THR A 96 -4.94 7.28 18.63
N GLY A 97 -4.09 6.27 18.84
CA GLY A 97 -4.23 5.24 19.89
C GLY A 97 -5.38 4.25 19.68
N ARG A 98 -6.26 4.52 18.71
CA ARG A 98 -7.43 3.72 18.31
C ARG A 98 -7.67 3.85 16.81
N LEU A 99 -8.29 2.85 16.20
CA LEU A 99 -8.89 2.98 14.86
C LEU A 99 -10.03 4.00 14.94
N ALA A 100 -9.74 5.27 14.64
CA ALA A 100 -10.58 6.41 15.00
C ALA A 100 -11.93 6.51 14.25
N THR A 101 -12.31 5.56 13.40
CA THR A 101 -13.51 5.74 12.55
C THR A 101 -14.15 4.47 12.01
N VAL A 102 -13.50 3.31 12.07
CA VAL A 102 -14.05 2.06 11.54
C VAL A 102 -14.10 1.07 12.69
N SER A 103 -15.31 0.62 13.02
CA SER A 103 -15.50 -0.30 14.15
C SER A 103 -14.79 -1.62 13.86
N LEU A 104 -14.34 -2.31 14.91
CA LEU A 104 -13.72 -3.64 14.78
C LEU A 104 -14.64 -4.61 14.01
N GLU A 105 -15.96 -4.43 14.20
CA GLU A 105 -17.05 -5.18 13.58
C GLU A 105 -17.21 -4.88 12.10
N GLU A 106 -16.93 -3.66 11.64
CA GLU A 106 -16.93 -3.29 10.22
C GLU A 106 -15.76 -3.93 9.48
N PHE A 107 -14.58 -4.04 10.10
CA PHE A 107 -13.44 -4.74 9.50
C PHE A 107 -13.64 -6.25 9.43
N GLU A 108 -14.18 -6.84 10.49
CA GLU A 108 -14.49 -8.26 10.51
C GLU A 108 -15.65 -8.56 9.54
N GLY A 109 -16.66 -7.69 9.49
CA GLY A 109 -17.74 -7.72 8.51
C GLY A 109 -17.23 -7.57 7.07
N GLU A 110 -16.26 -6.68 6.82
CA GLU A 110 -15.64 -6.54 5.50
C GLU A 110 -14.84 -7.81 5.15
N ALA A 111 -13.98 -8.32 6.04
CA ALA A 111 -13.22 -9.54 5.81
C ALA A 111 -14.10 -10.78 5.58
N GLN A 112 -15.23 -10.89 6.29
CA GLN A 112 -16.23 -11.95 6.12
C GLN A 112 -17.08 -11.75 4.86
N SER A 113 -17.39 -10.51 4.49
CA SER A 113 -18.10 -10.21 3.24
C SER A 113 -17.25 -10.62 2.03
N LEU A 114 -15.92 -10.48 2.10
CA LEU A 114 -14.97 -10.81 1.03
C LEU A 114 -14.85 -12.31 0.72
N THR A 115 -15.85 -13.14 1.02
CA THR A 115 -15.82 -14.58 0.78
C THR A 115 -15.87 -14.92 -0.71
N GLU A 116 -16.51 -14.07 -1.53
CA GLU A 116 -16.62 -14.29 -2.97
C GLU A 116 -15.82 -13.27 -3.79
N PRO A 117 -15.12 -13.71 -4.87
CA PRO A 117 -14.47 -12.80 -5.81
C PRO A 117 -15.42 -11.76 -6.40
N ASP A 118 -16.72 -12.09 -6.50
CA ASP A 118 -17.75 -11.27 -7.13
C ASP A 118 -18.00 -9.92 -6.43
N LEU A 119 -17.72 -9.80 -5.13
CA LEU A 119 -17.87 -8.54 -4.39
C LEU A 119 -16.81 -7.50 -4.77
N TYR A 120 -15.68 -7.93 -5.35
CA TYR A 120 -14.70 -7.02 -5.93
C TYR A 120 -15.08 -6.51 -7.32
N TYR A 121 -16.08 -7.12 -7.95
CA TYR A 121 -16.58 -6.77 -9.28
C TYR A 121 -17.93 -6.08 -9.26
N LEU A 122 -18.56 -5.92 -8.10
CA LEU A 122 -19.70 -5.04 -8.01
C LEU A 122 -19.20 -3.63 -8.35
N PRO A 123 -19.73 -3.01 -9.42
CA PRO A 123 -19.39 -1.64 -9.73
C PRO A 123 -19.79 -0.77 -8.53
N ASP A 124 -18.86 0.07 -8.09
CA ASP A 124 -19.17 1.09 -7.11
C ASP A 124 -20.12 2.12 -7.74
N LYS A 125 -20.51 3.16 -6.99
CA LYS A 125 -21.38 4.25 -7.47
C LYS A 125 -20.91 4.89 -8.79
N ASP A 126 -19.61 4.79 -9.08
CA ASP A 126 -18.97 5.34 -10.28
C ASP A 126 -18.96 4.35 -11.48
N GLY A 127 -19.54 3.15 -11.34
CA GLY A 127 -19.60 2.15 -12.40
C GLY A 127 -18.31 1.35 -12.60
N LEU A 128 -17.24 1.64 -11.85
CA LEU A 128 -15.95 0.97 -11.88
C LEU A 128 -15.83 -0.05 -10.74
N THR A 129 -15.12 -1.15 -11.00
CA THR A 129 -14.86 -2.15 -9.97
C THR A 129 -13.63 -1.76 -9.13
N LYS A 130 -13.51 -2.29 -7.90
CA LYS A 130 -12.32 -2.08 -7.06
C LYS A 130 -11.03 -2.56 -7.77
N ALA A 131 -11.14 -3.58 -8.62
CA ALA A 131 -10.03 -4.04 -9.46
C ALA A 131 -9.65 -3.00 -10.52
N ASP A 132 -10.63 -2.37 -11.17
CA ASP A 132 -10.36 -1.34 -12.18
C ASP A 132 -9.72 -0.08 -11.56
N HIS A 133 -10.13 0.30 -10.35
CA HIS A 133 -9.47 1.37 -9.61
C HIS A 133 -8.01 1.05 -9.30
N PHE A 134 -7.70 -0.18 -8.90
CA PHE A 134 -6.32 -0.61 -8.68
C PHE A 134 -5.49 -0.56 -9.96
N ILE A 135 -6.06 -1.05 -11.07
CA ILE A 135 -5.41 -1.06 -12.39
C ILE A 135 -5.13 0.38 -12.85
N ALA A 136 -6.09 1.29 -12.69
CA ALA A 136 -5.93 2.70 -13.03
C ALA A 136 -4.88 3.39 -12.13
N GLN A 137 -4.88 3.09 -10.83
CA GLN A 137 -3.95 3.70 -9.87
C GLN A 137 -2.50 3.27 -10.09
N GLU A 138 -2.26 1.98 -10.41
CA GLU A 138 -0.92 1.45 -10.67
C GLU A 138 -0.50 1.61 -12.14
N GLY A 139 -1.37 2.19 -13.00
CA GLY A 139 -1.08 2.44 -14.42
C GLY A 139 -0.96 1.16 -15.26
N LEU A 140 -1.62 0.08 -14.84
CA LEU A 140 -1.58 -1.22 -15.51
C LEU A 140 -2.61 -1.26 -16.64
N SER A 141 -2.35 -2.04 -17.69
CA SER A 141 -3.30 -2.24 -18.79
C SER A 141 -3.67 -3.71 -18.88
N PHE A 142 -4.73 -4.08 -18.18
CA PHE A 142 -5.36 -5.39 -18.33
C PHE A 142 -6.63 -5.25 -19.15
N ALA A 143 -6.78 -6.06 -20.20
CA ALA A 143 -8.04 -6.17 -20.88
C ALA A 143 -8.99 -7.06 -20.04
N PRO A 144 -10.25 -6.63 -19.82
CA PRO A 144 -11.26 -7.45 -19.16
C PRO A 144 -11.44 -8.81 -19.87
N GLY A 145 -11.51 -9.89 -19.10
CA GLY A 145 -11.68 -11.25 -19.62
C GLY A 145 -10.40 -11.97 -20.05
N THR A 146 -9.21 -11.40 -19.78
CA THR A 146 -7.93 -12.12 -19.93
C THR A 146 -7.65 -13.00 -18.70
N SER A 147 -6.87 -14.07 -18.87
CA SER A 147 -6.48 -14.95 -17.74
C SER A 147 -5.67 -14.20 -16.68
N ALA A 148 -4.84 -13.24 -17.10
CA ALA A 148 -4.08 -12.37 -16.21
C ALA A 148 -5.00 -11.47 -15.36
N TYR A 149 -6.08 -10.96 -15.95
CA TYR A 149 -7.09 -10.20 -15.23
C TYR A 149 -7.78 -11.08 -14.18
N GLU A 150 -8.24 -12.28 -14.52
CA GLU A 150 -8.84 -13.20 -13.53
C GLU A 150 -7.87 -13.57 -12.39
N THR A 151 -6.60 -13.80 -12.71
CA THR A 151 -5.56 -14.08 -11.72
C THR A 151 -5.28 -12.89 -10.81
N LEU A 152 -5.21 -11.67 -11.37
CA LEU A 152 -5.08 -10.45 -10.59
C LEU A 152 -6.21 -10.34 -9.58
N LYS A 153 -7.44 -10.66 -9.97
CA LYS A 153 -8.59 -10.47 -9.11
C LYS A 153 -8.60 -11.44 -7.92
N THR A 154 -8.31 -12.72 -8.14
CA THR A 154 -8.25 -13.71 -7.05
C THR A 154 -7.10 -13.39 -6.09
N GLU A 155 -5.96 -12.94 -6.62
CA GLU A 155 -4.83 -12.51 -5.81
C GLU A 155 -5.09 -11.19 -5.06
N LEU A 156 -5.80 -10.23 -5.67
CA LEU A 156 -6.20 -8.97 -5.02
C LEU A 156 -7.10 -9.24 -3.81
N LEU A 157 -8.08 -10.13 -3.95
CA LEU A 157 -8.94 -10.58 -2.84
C LEU A 157 -8.10 -11.19 -1.71
N THR A 158 -7.19 -12.10 -2.08
CA THR A 158 -6.33 -12.82 -1.13
C THR A 158 -5.40 -11.86 -0.40
N ALA A 159 -4.78 -10.93 -1.13
CA ALA A 159 -3.89 -9.92 -0.57
C ALA A 159 -4.63 -8.93 0.34
N HIS A 160 -5.85 -8.53 -0.01
CA HIS A 160 -6.66 -7.67 0.87
C HIS A 160 -7.03 -8.37 2.18
N LYS A 161 -7.48 -9.62 2.12
CA LYS A 161 -7.74 -10.43 3.33
C LYS A 161 -6.50 -10.54 4.21
N ALA A 162 -5.34 -10.82 3.60
CA ALA A 162 -4.08 -10.91 4.32
C ALA A 162 -3.71 -9.57 4.99
N ALA A 163 -3.89 -8.45 4.29
CA ALA A 163 -3.63 -7.12 4.82
C ALA A 163 -4.56 -6.79 6.00
N LEU A 164 -5.87 -7.03 5.88
CA LEU A 164 -6.82 -6.82 6.98
C LEU A 164 -6.45 -7.65 8.21
N LYS A 165 -6.08 -8.92 8.01
CA LYS A 165 -5.63 -9.79 9.10
C LYS A 165 -4.36 -9.28 9.78
N GLU A 166 -3.38 -8.80 9.01
CA GLU A 166 -2.15 -8.25 9.57
C GLU A 166 -2.41 -6.96 10.36
N LEU A 167 -3.25 -6.07 9.83
CA LEU A 167 -3.66 -4.85 10.53
C LEU A 167 -4.35 -5.16 11.85
N PHE A 168 -5.24 -6.15 11.86
CA PHE A 168 -5.93 -6.62 13.05
C PHE A 168 -4.96 -7.17 14.09
N ASN A 169 -4.04 -8.05 13.69
CA ASN A 169 -3.02 -8.58 14.60
C ASN A 169 -2.15 -7.46 15.20
N TYR A 170 -1.74 -6.49 14.37
CA TYR A 170 -0.99 -5.33 14.84
C TYR A 170 -1.81 -4.51 15.85
N TYR A 171 -3.07 -4.23 15.55
CA TYR A 171 -3.97 -3.53 16.46
C TYR A 171 -4.12 -4.27 17.79
N GLN A 172 -4.42 -5.58 17.78
CA GLN A 172 -4.51 -6.38 19.00
C GLN A 172 -3.21 -6.33 19.83
N SER A 173 -2.06 -6.46 19.17
CA SER A 173 -0.76 -6.38 19.85
C SER A 173 -0.49 -4.99 20.45
N SER A 174 -0.99 -3.92 19.83
CA SER A 174 -0.84 -2.54 20.32
C SER A 174 -1.76 -2.19 21.50
N GLN A 175 -2.85 -2.93 21.69
CA GLN A 175 -3.78 -2.74 22.81
C GLN A 175 -3.35 -3.50 24.08
N GLY A 176 -2.50 -4.51 23.93
CA GLY A 176 -1.94 -5.27 25.05
C GLY A 176 -0.75 -4.54 25.66
N TYR A 177 -0.83 -4.22 26.95
CA TYR A 177 0.34 -3.87 27.73
C TYR A 177 1.05 -5.16 28.14
N ASP A 178 2.16 -5.49 27.49
CA ASP A 178 3.02 -6.59 27.92
C ASP A 178 3.93 -6.11 29.06
N PHE A 179 3.51 -6.39 30.30
CA PHE A 179 4.29 -6.09 31.51
C PHE A 179 5.33 -7.17 31.83
N SER A 180 5.43 -8.24 31.02
CA SER A 180 6.37 -9.35 31.25
C SER A 180 7.68 -9.19 30.49
N ASN A 181 7.77 -8.19 29.62
CA ASN A 181 9.00 -7.77 28.96
C ASN A 181 9.52 -6.50 29.63
N GLU A 182 10.63 -6.61 30.36
CA GLU A 182 11.44 -5.43 30.66
C GLU A 182 11.73 -4.72 29.34
N GLN A 183 11.25 -3.49 29.26
CA GLN A 183 11.15 -2.69 28.05
C GLN A 183 12.43 -2.77 27.21
N LYS A 184 12.29 -3.16 25.94
CA LYS A 184 13.27 -2.75 24.93
C LYS A 184 13.28 -1.23 24.94
N THR A 185 14.43 -0.73 25.40
CA THR A 185 14.84 0.66 25.53
C THR A 185 14.06 1.58 24.61
N ILE A 186 13.22 2.44 25.19
CA ILE A 186 12.73 3.65 24.55
C ILE A 186 13.98 4.53 24.35
N VAL A 187 14.72 4.30 23.27
CA VAL A 187 15.78 5.23 22.85
C VAL A 187 15.10 6.39 22.13
N GLN A 188 14.43 7.23 22.90
CA GLN A 188 14.39 8.65 22.61
C GLN A 188 15.25 9.29 23.68
N ALA A 189 16.54 9.39 23.35
CA ALA A 189 17.44 10.32 23.99
C ALA A 189 16.86 11.72 23.79
N ILE A 190 16.06 12.15 24.76
CA ILE A 190 16.03 13.54 25.17
C ILE A 190 17.07 13.60 26.28
N GLU A 191 18.35 13.67 25.91
CA GLU A 191 19.37 14.25 26.79
C GLU A 191 19.03 15.73 26.90
N ASN A 192 18.02 16.03 27.71
CA ASN A 192 17.96 17.31 28.37
C ASN A 192 18.72 17.10 29.67
N ASP A 193 19.99 17.48 29.64
CA ASP A 193 20.78 17.86 30.80
C ASP A 193 20.13 19.11 31.41
N LEU A 194 18.94 18.92 31.98
CA LEU A 194 18.28 19.88 32.83
C LEU A 194 18.58 19.42 34.24
N ASP A 195 19.35 20.21 34.97
CA ASP A 195 19.51 20.12 36.42
C ASP A 195 18.13 20.27 37.08
N PHE A 196 17.35 19.19 37.08
CA PHE A 196 16.06 19.15 37.74
C PHE A 196 16.30 19.12 39.23
N ILE A 197 15.88 20.18 39.91
CA ILE A 197 15.89 20.27 41.36
C ILE A 197 14.63 19.55 41.85
N SER A 198 14.77 18.69 42.86
CA SER A 198 13.59 18.01 43.44
C SER A 198 12.60 19.04 43.99
N ILE A 199 11.30 18.74 43.91
CA ILE A 199 10.24 19.62 44.40
C ILE A 199 10.43 20.04 45.85
N ASN A 200 10.96 19.14 46.68
CA ASN A 200 11.31 19.41 48.07
C ASN A 200 12.41 20.48 48.19
N THR A 201 13.46 20.38 47.37
CA THR A 201 14.55 21.37 47.35
C THR A 201 14.07 22.74 46.82
N LEU A 202 13.10 22.76 45.89
CA LEU A 202 12.48 23.99 45.41
C LEU A 202 11.61 24.65 46.50
N ILE A 203 10.80 23.86 47.21
CA ILE A 203 9.96 24.33 48.33
C ILE A 203 10.84 24.94 49.41
N ASP A 204 11.94 24.29 49.78
CA ASP A 204 12.87 24.79 50.79
C ASP A 204 13.49 26.14 50.38
N LYS A 205 13.97 26.24 49.14
CA LYS A 205 14.53 27.50 48.61
C LYS A 205 13.48 28.63 48.57
N TYR A 206 12.26 28.33 48.15
CA TYR A 206 11.18 29.31 48.08
C TYR A 206 10.82 29.84 49.48
N VAL A 207 10.74 28.96 50.46
CA VAL A 207 10.45 29.32 51.85
C VAL A 207 11.59 30.13 52.45
N GLU A 208 12.85 29.78 52.18
CA GLU A 208 14.01 30.56 52.61
C GLU A 208 14.02 31.98 52.04
N GLU A 209 13.71 32.14 50.74
CA GLU A 209 13.62 33.45 50.10
C GLU A 209 12.46 34.29 50.68
N CYS A 210 11.29 33.68 50.92
CA CYS A 210 10.15 34.37 51.55
C CYS A 210 10.45 34.78 53.01
N LYS A 211 11.21 33.97 53.75
CA LYS A 211 11.69 34.32 55.11
C LYS A 211 12.71 35.46 55.07
N ARG A 212 13.63 35.46 54.09
CA ARG A 212 14.63 36.52 53.91
C ARG A 212 14.02 37.86 53.53
N GLY A 213 12.96 37.84 52.71
CA GLY A 213 12.27 39.05 52.27
C GLY A 213 11.28 39.65 53.29
N GLU A 214 11.16 39.08 54.50
CA GLU A 214 10.15 39.44 55.52
C GLU A 214 8.71 39.51 54.95
N VAL A 215 8.41 38.76 53.90
CA VAL A 215 7.13 38.84 53.18
C VAL A 215 6.00 38.18 53.99
N TRP A 216 6.33 37.20 54.83
CA TRP A 216 5.36 36.43 55.61
C TRP A 216 5.55 36.60 57.12
N ASN A 217 4.43 36.71 57.84
CA ASN A 217 4.43 36.56 59.29
C ASN A 217 4.61 35.08 59.69
N ALA A 218 4.97 34.84 60.95
CA ALA A 218 5.28 33.49 61.44
C ALA A 218 4.13 32.48 61.28
N LYS A 219 2.87 32.95 61.37
CA LYS A 219 1.68 32.10 61.21
C LYS A 219 1.47 31.70 59.74
N THR A 220 1.57 32.66 58.83
CA THR A 220 1.45 32.43 57.38
C THR A 220 2.54 31.50 56.86
N THR A 221 3.75 31.60 57.40
CA THR A 221 4.86 30.71 57.01
C THR A 221 4.55 29.24 57.31
N ILE A 222 3.97 28.94 58.48
CA ILE A 222 3.67 27.56 58.90
C ILE A 222 2.52 26.98 58.07
N GLU A 223 1.46 27.76 57.83
CA GLU A 223 0.30 27.34 57.04
C GLU A 223 0.68 27.08 55.57
N THR A 224 1.49 27.96 54.98
CA THR A 224 1.97 27.80 53.59
C THR A 224 2.96 26.66 53.46
N GLN A 225 3.89 26.47 54.41
CA GLN A 225 4.78 25.30 54.41
C GLN A 225 3.99 23.99 54.47
N SER A 226 2.99 23.92 55.34
CA SER A 226 2.18 22.69 55.50
C SER A 226 1.42 22.35 54.23
N SER A 227 0.91 23.37 53.53
CA SER A 227 0.21 23.20 52.25
C SER A 227 1.16 22.78 51.12
N LEU A 228 2.39 23.30 51.10
CA LEU A 228 3.42 22.91 50.13
C LEU A 228 3.92 21.48 50.37
N ASN A 229 4.09 21.08 51.62
CA ASN A 229 4.45 19.70 51.96
C ASN A 229 3.35 18.70 51.57
N LEU A 230 2.06 19.06 51.74
CA LEU A 230 0.95 18.23 51.28
C LEU A 230 0.94 18.08 49.75
N LEU A 231 1.28 19.15 49.02
CA LEU A 231 1.43 19.09 47.57
C LEU A 231 2.60 18.18 47.15
N ALA A 232 3.73 18.23 47.86
CA ALA A 232 4.86 17.34 47.63
C ALA A 232 4.48 15.86 47.87
N GLU A 233 3.75 15.57 48.96
CA GLU A 233 3.27 14.22 49.28
C GLU A 233 2.30 13.68 48.21
N LEU A 234 1.44 14.55 47.66
CA LEU A 234 0.50 14.19 46.59
C LEU A 234 1.16 13.93 45.23
N LEU A 235 2.24 14.65 44.93
CA LEU A 235 2.98 14.53 43.68
C LEU A 235 4.00 13.38 43.73
N GLY A 236 4.49 13.04 44.93
CA GLY A 236 5.55 12.08 45.17
C GLY A 236 6.91 12.76 45.32
N ASP A 237 7.70 12.33 46.30
CA ASP A 237 8.94 12.99 46.75
C ASP A 237 10.01 13.18 45.65
N ASP A 238 9.97 12.33 44.61
CA ASP A 238 10.92 12.34 43.48
C ASP A 238 10.38 13.09 42.26
N THR A 239 9.34 13.90 42.42
CA THR A 239 8.82 14.71 41.30
C THR A 239 9.82 15.82 40.98
N ASN A 240 10.41 15.72 39.79
CA ASN A 240 11.28 16.74 39.23
C ASN A 240 10.49 18.02 38.95
N ALA A 241 10.88 19.12 39.57
CA ALA A 241 10.35 20.44 39.23
C ALA A 241 11.18 21.00 38.06
N ALA A 242 10.52 21.20 36.91
CA ALA A 242 11.10 21.78 35.71
C ALA A 242 11.31 23.30 35.82
#